data_AF-A0A351Q7M8-F1
#
_entry.id   AF-A0A351Q7M8-F1
#
_cell.length_a   1.000
_cell.length_b   1.000
_cell.length_c   1.000
_cell.angle_alpha   90.00
_cell.angle_beta   90.00
_cell.angle_gamma   90.00
#
_symmetry.space_group_name_H-M   'P 1'
#
loop_
_entity.id
_entity.type
_entity.pdbx_description
1 polymer ?
#
loop_
_entity_poly.entity_id
_entity_poly.type
_entity_poly.pdbx_seq_one_letter_code
_entity_poly.pdbx_strand_id
1 'polypeptide(L)'
;MINTLNETSLHKSLKALYRIQCNGKSEVKIGAYIADILCPDGGIIEIQTGTLGKLLKKTEFFLSEKRKIKIVYPLATVKYIETKDASTGKIKRRKSPLKKSIYSVFKEITALVPVLLKKNFTLEIIEAEITEERVKTEEPVQSK
;
A
#
# COMPACT_ATOMS: atom_id res chain seq x y z
N MET A 1 -3.92 9.37 -16.87
CA MET A 1 -4.37 9.78 -15.52
C MET A 1 -3.41 9.12 -14.55
N ILE A 2 -2.62 9.91 -13.83
CA ILE A 2 -1.62 9.41 -12.87
C ILE A 2 -2.38 8.89 -11.65
N ASN A 3 -1.90 7.80 -11.05
CA ASN A 3 -2.50 7.06 -9.92
C ASN A 3 -2.62 7.90 -8.62
N THR A 4 -2.31 9.21 -8.66
CA THR A 4 -2.15 10.09 -7.51
C THR A 4 -3.45 10.40 -6.76
N LEU A 5 -4.61 10.32 -7.42
CA LEU A 5 -5.89 10.72 -6.82
C LEU A 5 -6.43 9.72 -5.77
N ASN A 6 -5.93 8.48 -5.77
CA ASN A 6 -6.38 7.42 -4.84
C ASN A 6 -5.24 6.88 -3.96
N GLU A 7 -4.06 7.49 -4.01
CA GLU A 7 -2.88 7.03 -3.27
C GLU A 7 -2.97 7.52 -1.82
N THR A 8 -2.97 6.58 -0.86
CA THR A 8 -2.97 6.93 0.57
C THR A 8 -1.63 7.55 0.97
N SER A 9 -1.61 8.37 2.02
CA SER A 9 -0.37 8.94 2.57
C SER A 9 0.66 7.86 2.90
N LEU A 10 0.20 6.73 3.48
CA LEU A 10 1.02 5.56 3.77
C LEU A 10 1.65 4.95 2.51
N HIS A 11 0.88 4.81 1.42
CA HIS A 11 1.41 4.31 0.15
C HIS A 11 2.51 5.25 -0.38
N LYS A 12 2.22 6.55 -0.45
CA LYS A 12 3.18 7.56 -0.93
C LYS A 12 4.48 7.58 -0.12
N SER A 13 4.38 7.49 1.21
CA SER A 13 5.56 7.45 2.09
C SER A 13 6.41 6.20 1.85
N LEU A 14 5.80 5.01 1.79
CA LEU A 14 6.54 3.78 1.47
C LEU A 14 7.13 3.85 0.06
N LYS A 15 6.41 4.40 -0.91
CA LYS A 15 6.87 4.52 -2.31
C LYS A 15 8.12 5.36 -2.40
N ALA A 16 8.15 6.49 -1.70
CA ALA A 16 9.33 7.31 -1.60
C ALA A 16 10.51 6.56 -0.95
N LEU A 17 10.28 5.84 0.15
CA LEU A 17 11.32 5.08 0.88
C LEU A 17 11.94 3.98 0.02
N TYR A 18 11.12 3.08 -0.55
CA TYR A 18 11.62 1.98 -1.37
C TYR A 18 12.29 2.48 -2.66
N ARG A 19 11.78 3.55 -3.27
CA ARG A 19 12.40 4.18 -4.44
C ARG A 19 13.82 4.64 -4.14
N ILE A 20 14.02 5.32 -3.01
CA ILE A 20 15.34 5.76 -2.57
C ILE A 20 16.23 4.54 -2.29
N GLN A 21 15.72 3.56 -1.56
CA GLN A 21 16.47 2.37 -1.16
C GLN A 21 17.02 1.58 -2.35
N CYS A 22 16.24 1.41 -3.42
CA CYS A 22 16.67 0.67 -4.60
C CYS A 22 17.26 1.57 -5.71
N ASN A 23 17.37 2.88 -5.48
CA ASN A 23 17.71 3.89 -6.50
C ASN A 23 16.84 3.76 -7.77
N GLY A 24 15.54 3.56 -7.58
CA GLY A 24 14.58 3.26 -8.64
C GLY A 24 13.86 4.49 -9.22
N LYS A 25 13.10 4.25 -10.28
CA LYS A 25 12.17 5.21 -10.88
C LYS A 25 10.74 4.90 -10.44
N SER A 26 9.94 5.92 -10.17
CA SER A 26 8.53 5.74 -9.80
C SER A 26 7.58 5.87 -10.98
N GLU A 27 6.41 5.25 -10.87
CA GLU A 27 5.28 5.38 -11.80
C GLU A 27 5.65 5.05 -13.25
N VAL A 28 6.36 3.94 -13.45
CA VAL A 28 6.86 3.54 -14.76
C VAL A 28 5.83 2.68 -15.50
N LYS A 29 5.42 3.10 -16.70
CA LYS A 29 4.53 2.31 -17.56
C LYS A 29 5.27 1.10 -18.13
N ILE A 30 4.71 -0.10 -17.93
CA ILE A 30 5.20 -1.37 -18.43
C ILE A 30 4.01 -2.16 -18.99
N GLY A 31 3.95 -2.28 -20.32
CA GLY A 31 2.80 -2.84 -21.02
C GLY A 31 1.50 -2.11 -20.66
N ALA A 32 0.52 -2.85 -20.15
CA ALA A 32 -0.79 -2.34 -19.76
C ALA A 32 -0.84 -1.71 -18.35
N TYR A 33 0.24 -1.82 -17.56
CA TYR A 33 0.24 -1.41 -16.16
C TYR A 33 1.26 -0.30 -15.88
N ILE A 34 1.06 0.41 -14.76
CA ILE A 34 2.00 1.40 -14.23
C ILE A 34 2.61 0.82 -12.96
N ALA A 35 3.89 0.52 -12.96
CA ALA A 35 4.62 0.03 -11.79
C ALA A 35 4.84 1.16 -10.78
N ASP A 36 4.67 0.89 -9.48
CA ASP A 36 4.94 1.89 -8.46
C ASP A 36 6.43 2.28 -8.46
N ILE A 37 7.32 1.29 -8.51
CA ILE A 37 8.77 1.46 -8.59
C ILE A 37 9.40 0.43 -9.55
N LEU A 38 10.27 0.91 -10.44
CA LEU A 38 11.18 0.10 -11.25
C LEU A 38 12.62 0.27 -10.75
N CYS A 39 13.23 -0.83 -10.32
CA CYS A 39 14.63 -0.89 -9.88
C CYS A 39 15.59 -0.92 -11.09
N PRO A 40 16.86 -0.50 -10.94
CA PRO A 40 17.86 -0.54 -12.01
C PRO A 40 18.10 -1.95 -12.59
N ASP A 41 17.93 -3.00 -11.79
CA ASP A 41 18.07 -4.41 -12.20
C ASP A 41 16.82 -4.95 -12.95
N GLY A 42 15.82 -4.11 -13.19
CA GLY A 42 14.56 -4.48 -13.85
C GLY A 42 13.50 -5.06 -12.91
N GLY A 43 13.78 -5.18 -11.61
CA GLY A 43 12.84 -5.59 -10.57
C GLY A 43 11.73 -4.55 -10.33
N ILE A 44 10.55 -5.04 -10.00
CA ILE A 44 9.36 -4.24 -9.73
C ILE A 44 9.04 -4.27 -8.23
N ILE A 45 8.70 -3.13 -7.66
CA ILE A 45 8.13 -3.04 -6.31
C ILE A 45 6.74 -2.40 -6.43
N GLU A 46 5.76 -3.05 -5.85
CA GLU A 46 4.36 -2.62 -5.74
C GLU A 46 4.00 -2.41 -4.28
N ILE A 47 3.38 -1.28 -3.94
CA ILE A 47 2.92 -1.03 -2.57
C ILE A 47 1.40 -1.16 -2.54
N GLN A 48 0.90 -1.94 -1.60
CA GLN A 48 -0.55 -2.16 -1.46
C GLN A 48 -1.00 -1.91 -0.03
N THR A 49 -1.79 -0.87 0.18
CA THR A 49 -2.38 -0.52 1.48
C THR A 49 -3.79 -1.07 1.67
N GLY A 50 -4.42 -1.58 0.59
CA GLY A 50 -5.73 -2.23 0.58
C GLY A 50 -5.64 -3.74 0.36
N THR A 51 -6.69 -4.34 -0.21
CA THR A 51 -6.74 -5.79 -0.47
C THR A 51 -5.67 -6.25 -1.47
N LEU A 52 -4.89 -7.27 -1.11
CA LEU A 52 -3.80 -7.81 -1.95
C LEU A 52 -4.29 -8.38 -3.29
N GLY A 53 -5.49 -8.95 -3.32
CA GLY A 53 -6.09 -9.51 -4.53
C GLY A 53 -6.21 -8.53 -5.71
N LYS A 54 -6.23 -7.21 -5.44
CA LYS A 54 -6.22 -6.19 -6.50
C LYS A 54 -4.93 -6.21 -7.34
N LEU A 55 -3.84 -6.74 -6.81
CA LEU A 55 -2.57 -6.84 -7.52
C LEU A 55 -2.37 -8.16 -8.27
N LEU A 56 -3.27 -9.15 -8.15
CA LEU A 56 -3.05 -10.49 -8.71
C LEU A 56 -2.77 -10.44 -10.22
N LYS A 57 -3.66 -9.86 -11.01
CA LYS A 57 -3.51 -9.77 -12.49
C LYS A 57 -2.25 -9.01 -12.92
N LYS A 58 -1.91 -7.93 -12.20
CA LYS A 58 -0.71 -7.13 -12.44
C LYS A 58 0.56 -7.93 -12.12
N THR A 59 0.50 -8.73 -11.06
CA THR A 59 1.58 -9.62 -10.64
C THR A 59 1.81 -10.74 -11.66
N GLU A 60 0.73 -11.40 -12.11
CA GLU A 60 0.79 -12.43 -13.15
C GLU A 60 1.42 -11.89 -14.44
N PHE A 61 1.04 -10.68 -14.86
CA PHE A 61 1.65 -10.01 -16.02
C PHE A 61 3.15 -9.78 -15.85
N PHE A 62 3.61 -9.22 -14.72
CA PHE A 62 5.04 -9.01 -14.53
C PHE A 62 5.84 -10.31 -14.44
N LEU A 63 5.24 -11.36 -13.87
CA LEU A 63 5.86 -12.69 -13.83
C LEU A 63 5.93 -13.33 -15.22
N SER A 64 4.93 -13.16 -16.09
CA SER A 64 4.99 -13.65 -17.49
C SER A 64 6.08 -12.94 -18.30
N GLU A 65 6.34 -11.67 -17.98
CA GLU A 65 7.46 -10.89 -18.52
C GLU A 65 8.83 -11.26 -17.92
N LYS A 66 8.91 -12.35 -17.13
CA LYS A 66 10.12 -12.84 -16.45
C LYS A 66 10.76 -11.83 -15.48
N ARG A 67 10.01 -10.82 -15.03
CA ARG A 67 10.50 -9.82 -14.06
C ARG A 67 10.41 -10.34 -12.63
N LYS A 68 11.30 -9.84 -11.78
CA LYS A 68 11.14 -9.95 -10.33
C LYS A 68 10.06 -8.97 -9.89
N ILE A 69 9.16 -9.39 -9.02
CA ILE A 69 8.13 -8.53 -8.42
C ILE A 69 8.11 -8.73 -6.91
N LYS A 70 8.20 -7.62 -6.19
CA LYS A 70 7.99 -7.53 -4.75
C LYS A 70 6.71 -6.77 -4.48
N ILE A 71 5.79 -7.36 -3.72
CA ILE A 71 4.67 -6.65 -3.13
C ILE A 71 5.05 -6.27 -1.70
N VAL A 72 4.96 -4.98 -1.37
CA VAL A 72 5.10 -4.44 -0.02
C VAL A 72 3.71 -4.18 0.54
N TYR A 73 3.39 -4.86 1.64
CA TYR A 73 2.10 -4.76 2.32
C TYR A 73 2.27 -4.25 3.75
N PRO A 74 1.96 -2.97 4.02
CA PRO A 74 1.92 -2.47 5.38
C PRO A 74 0.69 -3.00 6.13
N LEU A 75 0.95 -3.90 7.06
CA LEU A 75 -0.01 -4.40 8.01
C LEU A 75 -0.12 -3.42 9.18
N ALA A 76 -1.15 -2.58 9.17
CA ALA A 76 -1.45 -1.65 10.27
C ALA A 76 -1.88 -2.39 11.56
N THR A 77 -0.91 -2.86 12.35
CA THR A 77 -1.12 -3.58 13.63
C THR A 77 -1.50 -2.65 14.75
N VAL A 78 -1.02 -1.41 14.70
CA VAL A 78 -1.45 -0.32 15.57
C VAL A 78 -1.99 0.81 14.71
N LYS A 79 -3.22 1.23 14.97
CA LYS A 79 -3.86 2.35 14.27
C LYS A 79 -4.43 3.33 15.28
N TYR A 80 -3.99 4.57 15.22
CA TYR A 80 -4.61 5.70 15.92
C TYR A 80 -5.55 6.43 14.97
N ILE A 81 -6.62 6.99 15.53
CA ILE A 81 -7.52 7.91 14.84
C ILE A 81 -7.38 9.25 15.55
N GLU A 82 -6.93 10.25 14.82
CA GLU A 82 -6.81 11.62 15.27
C GLU A 82 -7.85 12.47 14.55
N THR A 83 -8.78 13.06 15.30
CA THR A 83 -9.83 13.91 14.74
C THR A 83 -9.60 15.34 15.17
N LYS A 84 -9.35 16.21 14.20
CA LYS A 84 -9.26 17.65 14.37
C LYS A 84 -10.62 18.27 14.08
N ASP A 85 -11.12 19.02 15.04
CA ASP A 85 -12.31 19.83 14.88
C ASP A 85 -11.94 21.12 14.12
N ALA A 86 -12.58 21.37 12.97
CA ALA A 86 -12.17 22.45 12.08
C ALA A 86 -12.45 23.85 12.66
N SER A 87 -13.52 24.01 13.47
CA SER A 87 -13.92 25.31 14.02
C SER A 87 -13.20 25.63 15.33
N THR A 88 -12.95 24.62 16.18
CA THR A 88 -12.31 24.83 17.48
C THR A 88 -10.81 24.52 17.50
N GLY A 89 -10.29 23.85 16.48
CA GLY A 89 -8.91 23.37 16.42
C GLY A 89 -8.59 22.24 17.41
N LYS A 90 -9.55 21.77 18.21
CA LYS A 90 -9.35 20.71 19.20
C LYS A 90 -9.02 19.38 18.52
N ILE A 91 -8.02 18.69 19.06
CA ILE A 91 -7.59 17.37 18.57
C ILE A 91 -8.01 16.30 19.57
N LYS A 92 -8.71 15.27 19.09
CA LYS A 92 -9.02 14.05 19.86
C LYS A 92 -8.28 12.88 19.23
N ARG A 93 -7.46 12.19 20.02
CA ARG A 93 -6.71 11.00 19.59
C ARG A 93 -7.19 9.77 20.37
N ARG A 94 -7.44 8.67 19.67
CA ARG A 94 -7.75 7.38 20.29
C ARG A 94 -7.16 6.22 19.49
N LYS A 95 -6.92 5.09 20.15
CA LYS A 95 -6.58 3.85 19.46
C LYS A 95 -7.82 3.31 18.72
N SER A 96 -7.63 2.77 17.51
CA SER A 96 -8.66 2.08 16.77
C SER A 96 -9.07 0.80 17.51
N PRO A 97 -10.37 0.44 17.56
CA PRO A 97 -10.81 -0.82 18.15
C PRO A 97 -10.38 -2.03 17.30
N LEU A 98 -10.04 -1.80 16.02
CA LEU A 98 -9.57 -2.85 15.12
C LEU A 98 -8.21 -3.38 15.60
N LYS A 99 -8.19 -4.66 15.98
CA LYS A 99 -6.96 -5.38 16.34
C LYS A 99 -6.53 -6.21 15.14
N LYS A 100 -5.39 -5.87 14.55
CA LYS A 100 -4.70 -6.73 13.59
C LYS A 100 -3.47 -7.33 14.27
N SER A 101 -3.23 -8.60 14.02
CA SER A 101 -1.98 -9.29 14.35
C SER A 101 -1.30 -9.70 13.07
N ILE A 102 -0.05 -10.17 13.14
CA ILE A 102 0.65 -10.71 11.97
C ILE A 102 -0.20 -11.76 11.22
N TYR A 103 -0.99 -12.57 11.94
CA TYR A 103 -1.89 -13.57 11.38
C TYR A 103 -3.03 -12.99 10.52
N SER A 104 -3.36 -11.71 10.68
CA SER A 104 -4.34 -11.03 9.83
C SER A 104 -3.92 -10.99 8.36
N VAL A 105 -2.62 -11.16 8.07
CA VAL A 105 -2.11 -11.22 6.69
C VAL A 105 -2.58 -12.46 5.93
N PHE A 106 -2.87 -13.59 6.62
CA PHE A 106 -3.24 -14.83 5.95
C PHE A 106 -4.52 -14.69 5.12
N LYS A 107 -5.47 -13.87 5.57
CA LYS A 107 -6.69 -13.54 4.81
C LYS A 107 -6.39 -12.83 3.49
N GLU A 108 -5.33 -12.04 3.45
CA GLU A 108 -4.91 -11.33 2.23
C GLU A 108 -4.09 -12.23 1.31
N ILE A 109 -3.22 -13.08 1.90
CA ILE A 109 -2.36 -14.03 1.16
C ILE A 109 -3.18 -15.02 0.32
N THR A 110 -4.38 -15.42 0.76
CA THR A 110 -5.22 -16.33 -0.02
C THR A 110 -5.52 -15.81 -1.42
N ALA A 111 -5.56 -14.48 -1.61
CA ALA A 111 -5.77 -13.88 -2.92
C ALA A 111 -4.54 -13.93 -3.83
N LEU A 112 -3.36 -14.25 -3.30
CA LEU A 112 -2.09 -14.35 -4.03
C LEU A 112 -1.59 -15.79 -4.19
N VAL A 113 -2.38 -16.80 -3.81
CA VAL A 113 -2.05 -18.23 -3.96
C VAL A 113 -1.49 -18.58 -5.36
N PRO A 114 -2.04 -18.10 -6.49
CA PRO A 114 -1.52 -18.45 -7.82
C PRO A 114 -0.06 -18.04 -8.08
N VAL A 115 0.44 -17.04 -7.35
CA VAL A 115 1.76 -16.44 -7.55
C VAL A 115 2.73 -16.69 -6.38
N LEU A 116 2.23 -17.15 -5.24
CA LEU A 116 2.98 -17.23 -3.98
C LEU A 116 4.29 -18.02 -4.06
N LEU A 117 4.29 -19.13 -4.82
CA LEU A 117 5.44 -20.03 -4.97
C LEU A 117 6.27 -19.78 -6.23
N LYS A 118 6.01 -18.69 -6.96
CA LYS A 118 6.76 -18.36 -8.17
C LYS A 118 8.14 -17.81 -7.76
N LYS A 119 9.21 -18.33 -8.38
CA LYS A 119 10.62 -17.97 -8.07
C LYS A 119 10.89 -16.45 -8.02
N ASN A 120 10.21 -15.68 -8.87
CA ASN A 120 10.42 -14.25 -9.02
C ASN A 120 9.42 -13.39 -8.23
N PHE A 121 8.60 -14.00 -7.38
CA PHE A 121 7.65 -13.30 -6.52
C PHE A 121 8.20 -13.15 -5.10
N THR A 122 7.97 -11.99 -4.49
CA THR A 122 8.27 -11.73 -3.08
C THR A 122 7.10 -10.97 -2.46
N LEU A 123 6.67 -11.39 -1.28
CA LEU A 123 5.73 -10.65 -0.45
C LEU A 123 6.46 -10.19 0.81
N GLU A 124 6.53 -8.87 1.01
CA GLU A 124 7.14 -8.24 2.16
C GLU A 124 6.04 -7.61 3.02
N ILE A 125 5.96 -8.02 4.28
CA ILE A 125 4.96 -7.54 5.23
C ILE A 125 5.63 -6.61 6.22
N ILE A 126 5.12 -5.40 6.36
CA ILE A 126 5.62 -4.42 7.32
C ILE A 126 4.56 -4.24 8.41
N GLU A 127 4.88 -4.60 9.65
CA GLU A 127 4.04 -4.18 10.77
C GLU A 127 4.18 -2.67 10.96
N ALA A 128 3.07 -1.95 10.81
CA ALA A 128 3.06 -0.50 10.84
C ALA A 128 2.19 0.00 11.99
N GLU A 129 2.74 0.95 12.75
CA GLU A 129 1.95 1.87 13.55
C GLU A 129 1.59 3.08 12.70
N ILE A 130 0.28 3.34 12.55
CA ILE A 130 -0.22 4.42 11.71
C ILE A 130 -1.16 5.34 12.47
N THR A 131 -1.19 6.62 12.09
CA THR A 131 -2.20 7.59 12.52
C THR A 131 -3.06 7.96 11.31
N GLU A 132 -4.36 7.75 11.41
CA GLU A 132 -5.35 8.28 10.47
C GLU A 132 -5.84 9.63 10.97
N GLU A 133 -5.54 10.68 10.21
CA GLU A 133 -6.02 12.02 10.47
C GLU A 133 -7.38 12.25 9.83
N ARG A 134 -8.32 12.81 10.59
CA ARG A 134 -9.66 13.17 10.15
C ARG A 134 -9.95 14.62 10.52
N VAL A 135 -10.63 15.32 9.63
CA VAL A 135 -11.16 16.64 9.91
C VAL A 135 -12.67 16.51 10.11
N LYS A 136 -13.17 16.95 11.26
CA LYS A 136 -14.61 17.06 11.49
C LYS A 136 -15.08 18.40 10.93
N THR A 137 -15.89 18.34 9.90
CA THR A 137 -16.60 19.48 9.30
C THR A 137 -18.02 19.57 9.85
N GLU A 138 -18.62 20.76 9.81
CA GLU A 138 -20.00 20.99 10.28
C GLU A 138 -21.02 20.30 9.36
N GLU A 139 -20.76 20.30 8.06
CA GLU A 139 -21.53 19.53 7.08
C GLU A 139 -20.87 18.16 6.82
N PRO A 140 -21.64 17.07 6.70
CA PRO A 140 -21.12 15.76 6.34
C PRO A 140 -20.58 15.79 4.90
N VAL A 141 -19.26 15.80 4.76
CA VAL A 141 -18.59 15.66 3.46
C VAL A 141 -18.39 14.18 3.18
N GLN A 142 -19.17 13.58 2.29
CA GLN A 142 -18.83 12.27 1.73
C GLN A 142 -17.59 12.40 0.85
N SER A 143 -16.53 11.70 1.21
CA SER A 143 -15.38 11.49 0.32
C SER A 143 -15.84 10.54 -0.79
N LYS A 144 -15.75 10.97 -2.05
CA LYS A 144 -16.01 10.13 -3.23
C LYS A 144 -14.94 9.06 -3.40
#